data_AF-A0A843RLT2-F1
#
_entry.id   AF-A0A843RLT2-F1
#
_cell.length_a   1.000
_cell.length_b   1.000
_cell.length_c   1.000
_cell.angle_alpha   90.00
_cell.angle_beta   90.00
_cell.angle_gamma   90.00
#
_symmetry.space_group_name_H-M   'P 1'
#
loop_
_entity.id
_entity.type
_entity.pdbx_description
1 polymer ?
#
loop_
_entity_poly.entity_id
_entity_poly.type
_entity_poly.pdbx_seq_one_letter_code
_entity_poly.pdbx_strand_id
1 'polypeptide(L)'
;MTDKARNKGKFMVLLRSDVDYEHLFAAIEYDGREIAIVTQEEGKEHLKLEASFGDPIKPGIAWIVELDGFLEAVQAAKKRLLER
;
A
#
# COMPACT_ATOMS: atom_id res chain seq x y z
N MET A 1 6.52 15.81 9.23
CA MET A 1 7.80 15.69 8.48
C MET A 1 7.59 14.65 7.39
N THR A 2 7.80 14.96 6.10
CA THR A 2 7.53 14.02 5.00
C THR A 2 8.85 13.55 4.40
N ASP A 3 9.17 12.27 4.61
CA ASP A 3 10.28 11.62 3.93
C ASP A 3 9.77 10.95 2.64
N LYS A 4 10.51 11.10 1.54
CA LYS A 4 10.10 10.65 0.20
C LYS A 4 11.12 9.67 -0.36
N ALA A 5 10.71 8.43 -0.56
CA ALA A 5 11.50 7.44 -1.28
C ALA A 5 10.88 7.21 -2.67
N ARG A 6 11.68 7.37 -3.74
CA ARG A 6 11.27 7.08 -5.11
C ARG A 6 11.67 5.66 -5.48
N ASN A 7 10.72 4.84 -5.93
CA ASN A 7 11.01 3.54 -6.50
C ASN A 7 10.97 3.60 -8.03
N LYS A 8 11.53 2.61 -8.75
CA LYS A 8 11.63 2.63 -10.22
C LYS A 8 10.28 2.95 -10.88
N GLY A 9 10.23 4.00 -11.71
CA GLY A 9 9.03 4.42 -12.46
C GLY A 9 8.27 5.59 -11.83
N LYS A 10 6.93 5.59 -12.01
CA LYS A 10 6.00 6.61 -11.50
C LYS A 10 5.52 6.37 -10.05
N PHE A 11 6.08 5.37 -9.37
CA PHE A 11 5.75 5.05 -7.99
C PHE A 11 6.52 5.93 -7.01
N MET A 12 5.84 6.38 -5.95
CA MET A 12 6.44 7.10 -4.83
C MET A 12 5.96 6.49 -3.51
N VAL A 13 6.84 6.44 -2.52
CA VAL A 13 6.51 6.07 -1.14
C VAL A 13 6.74 7.29 -0.26
N LEU A 14 5.72 7.65 0.51
CA LEU A 14 5.72 8.82 1.39
C LEU A 14 5.45 8.38 2.83
N LEU A 15 6.37 8.66 3.74
CA LEU A 15 6.09 8.50 5.16
C LEU A 15 5.25 9.67 5.66
N ARG A 16 4.12 9.35 6.28
CA ARG A 16 3.15 10.32 6.81
C ARG A 16 2.73 9.91 8.22
N SER A 17 2.27 10.90 8.97
CA SER A 17 1.56 10.68 10.22
C SER A 17 0.18 11.30 10.10
N ASP A 18 -0.76 10.81 10.91
CA ASP A 18 -2.01 11.50 11.16
C ASP A 18 -1.78 12.86 11.85
N VAL A 19 -2.88 13.62 12.01
CA VAL A 19 -2.85 15.01 12.52
C VAL A 19 -2.34 15.06 13.96
N ASP A 20 -2.69 14.04 14.75
CA ASP A 20 -2.31 13.93 16.16
C ASP A 20 -0.93 13.28 16.34
N TYR A 21 -0.27 12.89 15.25
CA TYR A 21 1.04 12.21 15.21
C TYR A 21 1.09 10.88 15.96
N GLU A 22 -0.06 10.25 16.20
CA GLU A 22 -0.18 8.97 16.89
C GLU A 22 0.09 7.80 15.94
N HIS A 23 -0.24 7.95 14.66
CA HIS A 23 -0.20 6.87 13.68
C HIS A 23 0.75 7.20 12.51
N LEU A 24 1.91 6.52 12.48
CA LEU A 24 2.86 6.57 11.36
C LEU A 24 2.52 5.51 10.32
N PHE A 25 2.35 5.93 9.07
CA PHE A 25 2.05 5.05 7.94
C PHE A 25 2.87 5.44 6.69
N ALA A 26 2.94 4.52 5.73
CA ALA A 26 3.60 4.76 4.44
C ALA A 26 2.54 4.80 3.32
N ALA A 27 2.34 5.96 2.70
CA ALA A 27 1.49 6.10 1.53
C ALA A 27 2.24 5.70 0.25
N ILE A 28 1.61 4.90 -0.59
CA ILE A 28 2.10 4.50 -1.91
C ILE A 28 1.31 5.26 -2.96
N GLU A 29 2.01 6.05 -3.76
CA GLU A 29 1.43 6.81 -4.86
C GLU A 29 1.90 6.27 -6.22
N TYR A 30 1.02 6.34 -7.22
CA TYR A 30 1.34 6.12 -8.63
C TYR A 30 0.84 7.31 -9.46
N ASP A 31 1.75 7.96 -10.17
CA ASP A 31 1.45 9.13 -11.01
C ASP A 31 0.79 10.29 -10.23
N GLY A 32 1.24 10.50 -8.99
CA GLY A 32 0.74 11.55 -8.09
C GLY A 32 -0.63 11.25 -7.47
N ARG A 33 -1.15 10.02 -7.60
CA ARG A 33 -2.36 9.56 -6.93
C ARG A 33 -2.03 8.50 -5.91
N GLU A 34 -2.50 8.66 -4.68
CA GLU A 34 -2.42 7.64 -3.64
C GLU A 34 -3.26 6.43 -4.05
N ILE A 35 -2.65 5.25 -4.02
CA ILE A 35 -3.28 3.98 -4.42
C ILE A 35 -3.40 3.00 -3.25
N ALA A 36 -2.54 3.14 -2.25
CA ALA A 36 -2.55 2.32 -1.05
C ALA A 36 -1.78 3.00 0.10
N ILE A 37 -2.03 2.53 1.31
CA ILE A 37 -1.24 2.83 2.50
C ILE A 37 -0.76 1.52 3.14
N VAL A 38 0.41 1.56 3.76
CA VAL A 38 0.93 0.49 4.62
C VAL A 38 0.95 0.99 6.05
N THR A 39 0.30 0.26 6.94
CA THR A 39 0.18 0.58 8.37
C THR A 39 0.88 -0.47 9.23
N GLN A 40 1.28 -0.07 10.43
CA GLN A 40 1.96 -0.92 11.42
C GLN A 40 1.26 -0.91 12.78
N GLU A 41 -0.05 -0.61 12.79
CA GLU A 41 -0.83 -0.39 14.03
C GLU A 41 -0.88 -1.64 14.91
N GLU A 42 -0.83 -2.84 14.31
CA GLU A 42 -0.80 -4.12 15.03
C GLU A 42 0.63 -4.61 15.32
N GLY A 43 1.63 -3.75 15.14
CA GLY A 43 3.04 -4.03 15.37
C GLY A 43 3.84 -4.19 14.08
N LYS A 44 5.17 -4.12 14.22
CA LYS A 44 6.11 -4.15 13.07
C LYS A 44 6.14 -5.49 12.32
N GLU A 45 5.71 -6.56 12.98
CA GLU A 45 5.62 -7.92 12.41
C GLU A 45 4.27 -8.18 11.72
N HIS A 46 3.32 -7.24 11.81
CA HIS A 46 1.95 -7.38 11.32
C HIS A 46 1.57 -6.17 10.46
N LEU A 47 2.37 -5.92 9.42
CA LEU A 47 2.13 -4.82 8.49
C LEU A 47 0.89 -5.12 7.63
N LYS A 48 0.00 -4.14 7.54
CA LYS A 48 -1.22 -4.22 6.72
C LYS A 48 -1.12 -3.31 5.52
N LEU A 49 -1.62 -3.79 4.39
CA LEU A 49 -1.87 -2.99 3.20
C LEU A 49 -3.34 -2.61 3.17
N GLU A 50 -3.63 -1.32 3.12
CA GLU A 50 -4.95 -0.81 2.80
C GLU A 50 -4.92 -0.24 1.39
N ALA A 51 -5.61 -0.88 0.46
CA ALA A 51 -5.64 -0.44 -0.92
C ALA A 51 -7.04 0.06 -1.28
N SER A 52 -7.07 1.26 -1.85
CA SER A 52 -8.27 1.85 -2.44
C SER A 52 -8.23 1.64 -3.94
N PHE A 53 -8.32 0.38 -4.37
CA PHE A 53 -8.58 0.10 -5.78
C PHE A 53 -10.03 0.49 -6.01
N GLY A 54 -10.23 1.68 -6.58
CA GLY A 54 -11.57 2.26 -6.75
C GLY A 54 -12.51 1.25 -7.39
N ASP A 55 -13.36 0.64 -6.56
CA ASP A 55 -14.57 -0.01 -7.03
C ASP A 55 -15.48 1.14 -7.49
N PRO A 56 -15.70 1.31 -8.80
CA PRO A 56 -16.60 2.36 -9.28
C PRO A 56 -18.05 2.13 -8.79
N ILE A 57 -18.36 0.94 -8.28
CA ILE A 57 -19.68 0.55 -7.75
C ILE A 57 -19.80 0.87 -6.26
N LYS A 58 -18.69 0.88 -5.50
CA LYS A 58 -18.67 1.19 -4.05
C LYS A 58 -17.44 2.02 -3.67
N PRO A 59 -17.43 3.32 -4.03
CA PRO A 59 -16.43 4.24 -3.49
C PRO A 59 -16.49 4.21 -1.95
N GLY A 60 -15.36 3.91 -1.31
CA GLY A 60 -15.22 3.92 0.16
C GLY A 60 -14.93 2.57 0.81
N ILE A 61 -14.88 1.45 0.08
CA ILE A 61 -14.41 0.17 0.64
C ILE A 61 -12.91 0.03 0.39
N ALA A 62 -12.11 0.26 1.44
CA ALA A 62 -10.71 -0.09 1.45
C ALA A 62 -10.55 -1.61 1.63
N TRP A 63 -9.64 -2.21 0.87
CA TRP A 63 -9.25 -3.60 1.07
C TRP A 63 -8.10 -3.62 2.05
N ILE A 64 -8.31 -4.18 3.25
CA ILE A 64 -7.30 -4.31 4.29
C ILE A 64 -6.84 -5.77 4.32
N VAL A 65 -5.55 -6.00 4.05
CA VAL A 65 -4.95 -7.33 4.00
C VAL A 65 -3.56 -7.35 4.63
N GLU A 66 -3.11 -8.50 5.11
CA GLU A 66 -1.72 -8.70 5.54
C GLU A 66 -0.76 -8.49 4.36
N LEU A 67 0.27 -7.66 4.56
CA LEU A 67 1.17 -7.23 3.50
C LEU A 67 1.96 -8.41 2.92
N ASP A 68 2.51 -9.28 3.77
CA ASP A 68 3.34 -10.40 3.34
C ASP A 68 2.55 -11.39 2.49
N GLY A 69 1.34 -11.76 2.94
CA GLY A 69 0.44 -12.62 2.18
C GLY A 69 0.04 -12.01 0.84
N PHE A 70 -0.19 -10.70 0.79
CA PHE A 70 -0.48 -9.99 -0.46
C PHE A 70 0.71 -10.00 -1.42
N LEU A 71 1.92 -9.73 -0.95
CA LEU A 71 3.14 -9.76 -1.76
C LEU A 71 3.40 -11.15 -2.34
N GLU A 72 3.25 -12.21 -1.54
CA GLU A 72 3.35 -13.60 -2.00
C GLU A 72 2.34 -13.90 -3.12
N ALA A 73 1.07 -13.49 -2.93
CA ALA A 73 0.02 -13.68 -3.94
C ALA A 73 0.32 -12.94 -5.26
N VAL A 74 0.81 -11.70 -5.19
CA VAL A 74 1.20 -10.90 -6.37
C VAL A 74 2.36 -11.56 -7.12
N GLN A 75 3.39 -12.03 -6.41
CA GLN A 75 4.51 -12.73 -7.03
C GLN A 75 4.07 -14.05 -7.69
N ALA A 76 3.21 -14.81 -7.01
CA ALA A 76 2.65 -16.05 -7.55
C ALA A 76 1.81 -15.79 -8.82
N ALA A 77 1.00 -14.74 -8.82
CA ALA A 77 0.19 -14.35 -9.99
C ALA A 77 1.08 -13.96 -11.18
N LYS A 78 2.12 -13.14 -10.95
CA LYS A 78 3.10 -12.75 -11.98
C LYS A 78 3.78 -13.98 -12.59
N LYS A 79 4.25 -14.91 -11.75
CA LYS A 79 4.89 -16.15 -12.21
C LYS A 79 3.95 -16.94 -13.12
N ARG A 80 2.72 -17.19 -12.68
CA ARG A 80 1.69 -17.91 -13.47
C ARG A 80 1.39 -17.25 -14.82
N LEU A 81 1.40 -15.92 -14.89
CA LEU A 81 1.16 -15.20 -16.14
C LEU A 81 2.31 -15.34 -17.13
N LEU A 82 3.56 -15.39 -16.66
CA LEU A 82 4.75 -15.54 -17.50
C LEU A 82 5.00 -16.98 -17.97
N GLU A 83 4.39 -17.97 -17.31
CA GLU A 83 4.42 -19.38 -17.70
C GLU A 83 3.38 -19.73 -18.79
N ARG A 84 2.58 -18.76 -19.24
CA ARG A 84 1.68 -18.88 -20.39
C ARG A 84 2.35 -18.40 -21.67
#